data_AF-A0A367P7Q9-F1
#
_entry.id   AF-A0A367P7Q9-F1
#
_cell.length_a   1.000
_cell.length_b   1.000
_cell.length_c   1.000
_cell.angle_alpha   90.00
_cell.angle_beta   90.00
_cell.angle_gamma   90.00
#
_symmetry.space_group_name_H-M   'P 1'
#
loop_
_entity.id
_entity.type
_entity.pdbx_description
1 polymer ?
#
loop_
_entity_poly.entity_id
_entity_poly.type
_entity_poly.pdbx_seq_one_letter_code
_entity_poly.pdbx_strand_id
1 'polypeptide(L)'
;MPTLETKLNARSESFKANAESMQALVADLKARIAKLAEGGGEDARNKHLSRGKLLPRERVQQLLDPGTPFLELSQLAAYEMYDNAAP
;
A
#
# COMPACT_ATOMS: atom_id res chain seq x y z
N MET A 1 -12.32 -28.83 18.39
CA MET A 1 -11.23 -28.35 17.52
C MET A 1 -9.95 -28.31 18.35
N PRO A 2 -8.80 -28.79 17.84
CA PRO A 2 -7.55 -28.67 18.58
C PRO A 2 -7.13 -27.19 18.66
N THR A 3 -6.82 -26.72 19.86
CA THR A 3 -6.30 -25.38 20.12
C THR A 3 -4.78 -25.37 19.97
N LEU A 4 -4.24 -24.36 19.29
CA LEU A 4 -2.80 -24.13 19.24
C LEU A 4 -2.39 -23.24 20.42
N GLU A 5 -1.62 -23.81 21.35
CA GLU A 5 -1.04 -23.04 22.45
C GLU A 5 0.22 -22.31 21.99
N THR A 6 0.18 -20.98 22.07
CA THR A 6 1.35 -20.15 21.76
C THR A 6 2.43 -20.31 22.83
N LYS A 7 3.67 -20.54 22.40
CA LYS A 7 4.86 -20.48 23.27
C LYS A 7 5.53 -19.10 23.26
N LEU A 8 4.94 -18.15 22.54
CA LEU A 8 5.50 -16.83 22.29
C LEU A 8 5.15 -15.88 23.44
N ASN A 9 6.16 -15.25 24.04
CA ASN A 9 5.96 -14.21 25.03
C ASN A 9 6.05 -12.83 24.37
N ALA A 10 4.91 -12.16 24.17
CA ALA A 10 4.84 -10.84 23.54
C ALA A 10 5.55 -9.72 24.34
N ARG A 11 5.97 -9.98 25.59
CA ARG A 11 6.69 -9.02 26.43
C ARG A 11 8.20 -9.24 26.45
N SER A 12 8.71 -10.34 25.87
CA SER A 12 10.14 -10.60 25.84
C SER A 12 10.87 -9.57 24.98
N GLU A 13 12.14 -9.31 25.31
CA GLU A 13 12.98 -8.39 24.54
C GLU A 13 13.19 -8.88 23.10
N SER A 14 13.37 -10.20 22.92
CA SER A 14 13.48 -10.82 21.61
C SER A 14 12.23 -10.60 20.74
N PHE A 15 11.03 -10.69 21.31
CA PHE A 15 9.80 -10.41 20.58
C PHE A 15 9.73 -8.94 20.17
N LYS A 16 10.05 -8.02 21.09
CA LYS A 16 10.05 -6.58 20.82
C LYS A 16 11.02 -6.23 19.69
N ALA A 17 12.24 -6.76 19.72
CA ALA A 17 13.24 -6.54 18.67
C ALA A 17 12.78 -7.07 17.30
N ASN A 18 12.18 -8.27 17.27
CA ASN A 18 11.61 -8.83 16.03
C ASN A 18 10.44 -8.01 15.51
N ALA A 19 9.55 -7.56 16.41
CA ALA A 19 8.41 -6.73 16.07
C ALA A 19 8.85 -5.37 15.51
N GLU A 20 9.84 -4.73 16.12
CA GLU A 20 10.41 -3.46 15.67
C GLU A 20 11.04 -3.58 14.27
N SER A 21 11.85 -4.61 14.05
CA SER A 21 12.45 -4.89 12.73
C SER A 21 11.38 -5.10 11.64
N MET A 22 10.35 -5.91 11.94
CA MET A 22 9.24 -6.13 11.01
C MET A 22 8.42 -4.85 10.76
N GLN A 23 8.17 -4.06 11.80
CA GLN A 23 7.46 -2.80 11.68
C GLN A 23 8.20 -1.81 10.78
N ALA A 24 9.52 -1.76 10.86
CA ALA A 24 10.33 -0.92 9.98
C ALA A 24 10.16 -1.32 8.49
N LEU A 25 10.19 -2.62 8.18
CA LEU A 25 9.97 -3.12 6.82
C LEU A 25 8.54 -2.84 6.31
N VAL A 26 7.54 -3.02 7.18
CA VAL A 26 6.14 -2.71 6.84
C VAL A 26 5.94 -1.21 6.61
N ALA A 27 6.60 -0.37 7.40
CA ALA A 27 6.55 1.08 7.23
C ALA A 27 7.17 1.51 5.89
N ASP A 28 8.34 0.97 5.54
CA ASP A 28 8.99 1.22 4.25
C ASP A 28 8.09 0.78 3.07
N LEU A 29 7.53 -0.44 3.15
CA LEU A 29 6.58 -0.93 2.15
C LEU A 29 5.37 0.00 1.96
N LYS A 30 4.75 0.43 3.07
CA LYS A 30 3.60 1.36 3.03
C LYS A 30 3.98 2.71 2.44
N ALA A 31 5.17 3.23 2.74
CA ALA A 31 5.65 4.48 2.19
C ALA A 31 5.85 4.40 0.67
N ARG A 32 6.45 3.30 0.18
CA ARG A 32 6.61 3.06 -1.27
C ARG A 32 5.27 2.94 -1.98
N ILE A 33 4.33 2.16 -1.43
CA ILE A 33 2.98 2.02 -2.00
C ILE A 33 2.26 3.37 -2.02
N ALA A 34 2.36 4.18 -0.95
CA ALA A 34 1.74 5.50 -0.91
C ALA A 34 2.28 6.42 -2.02
N LYS A 35 3.60 6.39 -2.25
CA LYS A 35 4.23 7.14 -3.34
C LYS A 35 3.76 6.66 -4.72
N LEU A 36 3.74 5.35 -4.96
CA LEU A 36 3.25 4.78 -6.23
C LEU A 36 1.75 5.03 -6.44
N ALA A 37 0.97 5.15 -5.37
CA ALA A 37 -0.45 5.48 -5.46
C ALA A 37 -0.70 6.89 -6.00
N GLU A 38 0.30 7.78 -6.00
CA GLU A 38 0.25 9.09 -6.66
C GLU A 38 0.24 8.98 -8.19
N GLY A 39 0.64 7.83 -8.75
CA GLY A 39 0.69 7.59 -10.19
C GLY A 39 1.75 8.46 -10.88
N GLY A 40 1.41 9.05 -12.03
CA GLY A 40 2.34 9.84 -12.85
C GLY A 40 2.79 11.19 -12.27
N GLY A 41 2.71 11.40 -10.96
CA GLY A 41 3.11 12.63 -10.27
C GLY A 41 2.07 13.76 -10.32
N GLU A 42 2.37 14.83 -9.58
CA GLU A 42 1.44 15.94 -9.34
C GLU A 42 1.00 16.66 -10.63
N ASP A 43 1.93 16.93 -11.56
CA ASP A 43 1.63 17.61 -12.82
C ASP A 43 0.67 16.81 -13.69
N ALA A 44 0.88 15.50 -13.81
CA ALA A 44 0.01 14.62 -14.58
C ALA A 44 -1.39 14.52 -13.94
N ARG A 45 -1.46 14.45 -12.60
CA ARG A 45 -2.71 14.47 -11.85
C ARG A 45 -3.48 15.77 -12.06
N ASN A 46 -2.82 16.92 -11.90
CA ASN A 46 -3.42 18.24 -12.08
C ASN A 46 -3.95 18.44 -13.51
N LYS A 47 -3.18 18.01 -14.52
CA LYS A 47 -3.62 18.02 -15.92
C LYS A 47 -4.81 17.11 -16.20
N HIS A 48 -4.93 15.99 -15.49
CA HIS A 48 -6.06 15.07 -15.62
C HIS A 48 -7.32 15.62 -14.94
N LEU A 49 -7.16 16.19 -13.75
CA LEU A 49 -8.23 16.84 -12.98
C LEU A 49 -8.76 18.10 -13.67
N SER A 50 -7.88 18.92 -14.28
CA SER A 50 -8.28 20.13 -15.01
C SER A 50 -9.19 19.85 -16.22
N ARG A 51 -9.23 18.59 -16.69
CA ARG A 51 -10.14 18.12 -17.72
C ARG A 51 -11.50 17.65 -17.16
N GLY A 52 -11.76 17.85 -15.87
CA GLY A 52 -12.99 17.41 -15.20
C GLY A 52 -13.08 15.89 -15.01
N LYS A 53 -11.95 15.17 -15.06
CA LYS A 53 -11.92 13.70 -14.97
C LYS A 53 -11.46 13.27 -13.58
N LEU A 54 -12.15 12.26 -13.01
CA LEU A 54 -11.68 11.56 -11.81
C LEU A 54 -10.36 10.82 -12.08
N LEU A 55 -9.50 10.76 -11.06
CA LEU A 55 -8.30 9.92 -11.05
C LEU A 55 -8.66 8.43 -11.07
N PRO A 56 -7.78 7.54 -11.56
CA PRO A 56 -8.09 6.11 -11.65
C PRO A 56 -8.55 5.48 -10.33
N ARG A 57 -7.85 5.76 -9.21
CA ARG A 57 -8.21 5.23 -7.88
C ARG A 57 -9.53 5.81 -7.36
N GLU A 58 -9.83 7.07 -7.65
CA GLU A 58 -11.12 7.70 -7.30
C GLU A 58 -12.29 7.02 -8.04
N ARG A 59 -12.09 6.63 -9.30
CA ARG A 59 -13.11 5.89 -10.06
C ARG A 59 -13.40 4.53 -9.43
N VAL A 60 -12.36 3.80 -9.02
CA VAL A 60 -12.53 2.52 -8.32
C VAL A 60 -13.28 2.74 -7.01
N GLN A 61 -12.91 3.76 -6.24
CA GLN A 61 -13.58 4.06 -4.97
C GLN A 61 -15.07 4.41 -5.16
N GLN A 62 -15.43 5.16 -6.20
CA GLN A 62 -16.85 5.47 -6.49
C GLN A 62 -17.63 4.29 -7.06
N LEU A 63 -16.95 3.31 -7.65
CA LEU A 63 -17.58 2.11 -8.18
C LEU A 63 -17.89 1.08 -7.07
N LEU A 64 -17.10 1.06 -6.01
CA LEU A 64 -17.28 0.14 -4.89
C LEU A 64 -18.42 0.59 -3.97
N ASP A 65 -19.18 -0.38 -3.47
CA ASP A 65 -20.19 -0.12 -2.45
C ASP A 65 -19.54 0.44 -1.17
N PRO A 66 -20.15 1.43 -0.50
CA PRO A 66 -19.61 2.01 0.72
C PRO A 66 -19.33 0.96 1.81
N GLY A 67 -18.10 0.93 2.32
CA GLY A 67 -17.67 0.00 3.37
C GLY A 67 -17.21 -1.37 2.86
N THR A 68 -17.29 -1.63 1.55
CA THR A 68 -16.76 -2.88 0.98
C THR A 68 -15.23 -2.93 1.07
N PRO A 69 -14.64 -4.01 1.60
CA PRO A 69 -13.19 -4.17 1.60
C PRO A 69 -12.67 -4.32 0.17
N PHE A 70 -11.53 -3.68 -0.12
CA PHE A 70 -10.86 -3.78 -1.41
C PHE A 70 -9.48 -4.41 -1.25
N LEU A 71 -9.22 -5.50 -1.99
CA LEU A 71 -7.92 -6.13 -2.07
C LEU A 71 -7.26 -5.75 -3.40
N GLU A 72 -6.28 -4.86 -3.33
CA GLU A 72 -5.51 -4.45 -4.49
C GLU A 72 -4.45 -5.51 -4.85
N LEU A 73 -4.24 -5.72 -6.16
CA LEU A 73 -3.28 -6.69 -6.67
C LEU A 73 -2.04 -5.98 -7.21
N SER A 74 -0.86 -6.52 -6.90
CA SER A 74 0.42 -6.12 -7.51
C SER A 74 0.73 -4.62 -7.41
N GLN A 75 0.59 -4.01 -6.22
CA GLN A 75 0.80 -2.57 -5.99
C GLN A 75 2.21 -2.05 -6.35
N LEU A 76 3.19 -2.94 -6.43
CA LEU A 76 4.58 -2.64 -6.81
C LEU A 76 4.90 -3.06 -8.25
N ALA A 77 3.90 -3.28 -9.10
CA ALA A 77 4.13 -3.63 -10.50
C ALA A 77 5.00 -2.56 -11.18
N ALA A 78 6.03 -3.00 -11.92
CA ALA A 78 7.01 -2.15 -12.59
C ALA A 78 7.86 -1.23 -11.67
N TYR A 79 7.84 -1.43 -10.34
CA TYR A 79 8.70 -0.70 -9.41
C TYR A 79 10.19 -0.94 -9.72
N GLU A 80 10.97 0.13 -9.85
CA GLU A 80 12.40 0.10 -10.24
C GLU A 80 12.68 -0.57 -11.60
N MET A 81 11.64 -0.67 -12.45
CA MET A 81 11.78 -1.12 -13.84
C MET A 81 11.64 0.06 -14.80
N TYR A 82 12.15 -0.09 -16.03
CA TYR A 82 11.99 0.88 -17.13
C TYR A 82 12.43 2.30 -16.76
N ASP A 83 13.55 2.43 -16.05
CA ASP A 83 14.08 3.72 -15.58
C ASP A 83 13.06 4.55 -14.76
N ASN A 84 12.12 3.87 -14.09
CA ASN A 84 11.00 4.47 -13.35
C ASN A 84 10.08 5.36 -14.20
N ALA A 85 9.99 5.08 -15.51
CA ALA A 85 9.05 5.75 -16.40
C ALA A 85 7.60 5.24 -16.23
N ALA A 86 7.41 4.08 -15.59
CA ALA A 86 6.10 3.57 -15.24
C ALA A 86 5.49 4.36 -14.06
N PRO A 87 4.20 4.73 -14.12
CA PRO A 87 3.51 5.48 -13.07
C PRO A 87 3.22 4.64 -11.82
#